data_AF-A0A7J6V7A2-F1
#
_entry.id   AF-A0A7J6V7A2-F1
#
_cell.length_a   1.000
_cell.length_b   1.000
_cell.length_c   1.000
_cell.angle_alpha   90.00
_cell.angle_beta   90.00
_cell.angle_gamma   90.00
#
_symmetry.space_group_name_H-M   'P 1'
#
loop_
_entity.id
_entity.type
_entity.pdbx_description
1 polymer ?
#
loop_
_entity_poly.entity_id
_entity_poly.type
_entity_poly.pdbx_seq_one_letter_code
_entity_poly.pdbx_strand_id
1 'polypeptide(L)'
;MGEQFRRICKASGARVHIDTANARDSLYRASVDFVLNSCSSSASTSTIPQIDDEDPRQFLSGLANSIELQNIHATRIVSAAVAARTRSWFLQAWKLAMSLT
;
A
#
# COMPACT_ATOMS: atom_id res chain seq x y z
N MET A 1 -10.06 5.30 -3.02
CA MET A 1 -9.58 6.65 -3.41
C MET A 1 -8.26 6.58 -4.18
N GLY A 2 -7.21 5.94 -3.64
CA GLY A 2 -5.90 5.83 -4.31
C GLY A 2 -5.93 5.18 -5.71
N GLU A 3 -6.76 4.15 -5.91
CA GLU A 3 -6.86 3.46 -7.22
C GLU A 3 -7.44 4.33 -8.34
N GLN A 4 -8.51 5.08 -8.08
CA GLN A 4 -9.11 5.96 -9.09
C GLN A 4 -8.19 7.13 -9.42
N PHE A 5 -7.49 7.66 -8.41
CA PHE A 5 -6.47 8.68 -8.61
C PHE A 5 -5.31 8.16 -9.47
N ARG A 6 -4.81 6.96 -9.18
CA ARG A 6 -3.76 6.29 -9.95
C ARG A 6 -4.15 6.08 -11.41
N ARG A 7 -5.37 5.60 -11.67
CA ARG A 7 -5.93 5.45 -13.03
C ARG A 7 -5.84 6.73 -13.83
N ILE A 8 -6.30 7.84 -13.24
CA ILE A 8 -6.31 9.14 -13.90
C ILE A 8 -4.89 9.60 -14.21
N CYS A 9 -3.98 9.50 -13.23
CA CYS A 9 -2.57 9.90 -13.43
C CYS A 9 -1.88 9.05 -14.50
N LYS A 10 -2.18 7.74 -14.57
CA LYS A 10 -1.66 6.83 -15.59
C LYS A 10 -2.21 7.15 -16.97
N ALA A 11 -3.52 7.33 -17.11
CA ALA A 11 -4.17 7.63 -18.38
C ALA A 11 -3.74 8.99 -18.96
N SER A 12 -3.50 9.98 -18.09
CA SER A 12 -3.10 11.34 -18.48
C SER A 12 -1.59 11.56 -18.54
N GLY A 13 -0.78 10.67 -17.95
CA GLY A 13 0.64 10.92 -17.71
C GLY A 13 0.92 12.05 -16.70
N ALA A 14 -0.11 12.56 -16.02
CA ALA A 14 0.01 13.71 -15.13
C ALA A 14 0.79 13.37 -13.85
N ARG A 15 1.59 14.35 -13.41
CA ARG A 15 2.16 14.41 -12.07
C ARG A 15 1.38 15.43 -11.26
N VAL A 16 1.03 15.07 -10.05
CA VAL A 16 0.21 15.87 -9.15
C VAL A 16 1.07 16.34 -8.01
N HIS A 17 1.24 17.65 -7.92
CA HIS A 17 1.88 18.26 -6.78
C HIS A 17 0.90 18.35 -5.62
N ILE A 18 1.22 17.67 -4.51
CA ILE A 18 0.46 17.77 -3.26
C ILE A 18 1.30 18.60 -2.31
N ASP A 19 0.92 19.87 -2.16
CA ASP A 19 1.67 20.89 -1.42
C ASP A 19 1.97 20.46 0.03
N THR A 20 0.95 19.90 0.70
CA THR A 20 1.12 19.45 2.08
C THR A 20 1.72 18.04 2.15
N ALA A 21 2.93 17.94 2.70
CA ALA A 21 3.61 16.66 2.89
C ALA A 21 2.75 15.63 3.65
N ASN A 22 1.99 16.08 4.65
CA ASN A 22 1.11 15.20 5.43
C ASN A 22 -0.03 14.61 4.58
N ALA A 23 -0.66 15.38 3.68
CA ALA A 23 -1.69 14.83 2.80
C ALA A 23 -1.11 13.84 1.80
N ARG A 24 0.07 14.15 1.23
CA ARG A 24 0.79 13.25 0.32
C ARG A 24 1.13 11.93 0.99
N ASP A 25 1.71 11.99 2.20
CA ASP A 25 2.08 10.82 2.99
C ASP A 25 0.85 10.01 3.42
N SER A 26 -0.25 10.69 3.77
CA SER A 26 -1.51 10.03 4.15
C SER A 26 -2.14 9.28 2.98
N LEU A 27 -2.16 9.90 1.80
CA LEU A 27 -2.63 9.26 0.57
C LEU A 27 -1.79 8.03 0.23
N TYR A 28 -0.46 8.15 0.33
CA TYR A 28 0.44 7.03 0.06
C TYR A 28 0.26 5.91 1.09
N ARG A 29 0.18 6.24 2.38
CA ARG A 29 -0.02 5.27 3.48
C ARG A 29 -1.35 4.51 3.34
N ALA A 30 -2.44 5.21 2.99
CA ALA A 30 -3.73 4.58 2.73
C ALA A 30 -3.67 3.62 1.53
N SER A 31 -2.91 4.00 0.49
CA SER A 31 -2.72 3.15 -0.70
C SER A 31 -1.86 1.92 -0.41
N VAL A 32 -0.84 2.05 0.45
CA VAL A 32 -0.05 0.91 0.94
C VAL A 32 -0.92 -0.04 1.75
N ASP A 33 -1.76 0.46 2.67
CA ASP A 33 -2.66 -0.39 3.45
C ASP A 33 -3.64 -1.14 2.54
N PHE A 34 -4.21 -0.45 1.55
CA PHE A 34 -5.06 -1.06 0.53
C PHE A 34 -4.35 -2.21 -0.20
N VAL A 35 -3.13 -1.97 -0.70
CA VAL A 35 -2.31 -2.99 -1.36
C VAL A 35 -2.05 -4.19 -0.44
N LEU A 36 -1.65 -3.94 0.82
CA LEU A 36 -1.39 -5.00 1.78
C LEU A 36 -2.65 -5.83 2.09
N ASN A 37 -3.81 -5.18 2.18
CA ASN A 37 -5.10 -5.87 2.33
C ASN A 37 -5.41 -6.75 1.12
N SER A 38 -5.25 -6.24 -0.10
CA SER A 38 -5.45 -7.00 -1.34
C SER A 38 -4.52 -8.21 -1.41
N CYS A 39 -3.24 -8.04 -1.06
CA CYS A 39 -2.25 -9.13 -1.02
C CYS A 39 -2.53 -10.16 0.08
N SER A 40 -3.11 -9.78 1.22
CA SER A 40 -3.47 -10.74 2.27
C SER A 40 -4.80 -11.46 2.01
N SER A 41 -5.69 -10.86 1.20
CA SER A 41 -7.03 -11.40 0.93
C SER A 41 -7.05 -12.38 -0.24
N SER A 42 -6.00 -12.42 -1.06
CA SER A 42 -5.81 -13.42 -2.12
C SER A 42 -5.51 -14.78 -1.49
N ALA A 43 -6.56 -15.41 -0.96
CA ALA A 43 -6.51 -16.77 -0.48
C ALA A 43 -6.19 -17.71 -1.66
N SER A 44 -5.00 -18.31 -1.61
CA SER A 44 -4.74 -19.63 -2.21
C SER A 44 -4.41 -19.73 -3.71
N THR A 45 -4.17 -18.64 -4.44
CA THR A 45 -3.59 -18.75 -5.80
C THR A 45 -2.15 -18.23 -5.79
N SER A 46 -1.23 -18.95 -6.44
CA SER A 46 0.17 -18.52 -6.67
C SER A 46 0.28 -17.26 -7.55
N THR A 47 -0.85 -16.65 -7.91
CA THR A 47 -0.94 -15.49 -8.78
C THR A 47 -0.95 -14.24 -7.93
N ILE A 48 0.03 -13.37 -8.16
CA ILE A 48 0.09 -12.04 -7.54
C ILE A 48 -1.21 -11.28 -7.88
N PRO A 49 -1.95 -10.75 -6.89
CA PRO A 49 -3.18 -10.02 -7.17
C PRO A 49 -2.87 -8.78 -7.99
N GLN A 50 -3.64 -8.56 -9.05
CA GLN A 50 -3.56 -7.34 -9.83
C GLN A 50 -4.41 -6.24 -9.18
N ILE A 51 -3.86 -5.04 -9.15
CA ILE A 51 -4.55 -3.83 -8.73
C ILE A 51 -4.66 -2.95 -9.96
N ASP A 52 -5.88 -2.82 -10.50
CA ASP A 52 -6.11 -2.03 -11.71
C ASP A 52 -5.20 -2.46 -12.89
N ASP A 53 -5.13 -3.78 -13.12
CA ASP A 53 -4.25 -4.44 -14.08
C ASP A 53 -2.73 -4.23 -13.84
N GLU A 54 -2.33 -3.72 -12.66
CA GLU A 54 -0.93 -3.55 -12.26
C GLU A 54 -0.50 -4.56 -11.19
N ASP A 55 0.76 -5.00 -11.27
CA ASP A 55 1.43 -5.63 -10.13
C ASP A 55 1.45 -4.64 -8.95
N PRO A 56 1.24 -5.10 -7.70
CA PRO A 56 1.17 -4.20 -6.54
C PRO A 56 2.40 -3.30 -6.34
N ARG A 57 3.59 -3.77 -6.74
CA ARG A 57 4.82 -2.97 -6.68
C ARG A 57 4.83 -1.90 -7.75
N GLN A 58 4.33 -2.21 -8.96
CA GLN A 58 4.17 -1.24 -10.05
C GLN A 58 3.14 -0.17 -9.70
N PHE A 59 2.03 -0.58 -9.08
CA PHE A 59 1.02 0.34 -8.57
C PHE A 59 1.63 1.32 -7.55
N LEU A 60 2.36 0.83 -6.55
CA LEU A 60 2.95 1.66 -5.50
C LEU A 60 4.11 2.53 -5.99
N SER A 61 4.98 2.01 -6.86
CA SER A 61 6.09 2.79 -7.42
C SER A 61 5.58 3.90 -8.32
N GLY A 62 4.59 3.58 -9.14
CA GLY A 62 3.98 4.55 -10.01
C GLY A 62 3.15 5.58 -9.26
N LEU A 63 2.41 5.20 -8.22
CA LEU A 63 1.69 6.16 -7.38
C LEU A 63 2.66 7.12 -6.70
N ALA A 64 3.79 6.62 -6.17
CA ALA A 64 4.84 7.47 -5.59
C ALA A 64 5.35 8.48 -6.62
N ASN A 65 5.59 8.04 -7.86
CA ASN A 65 5.98 8.93 -8.95
C ASN A 65 4.88 9.96 -9.32
N SER A 66 3.61 9.55 -9.35
CA SER A 66 2.48 10.43 -9.66
C SER A 66 2.28 11.55 -8.63
N ILE A 67 2.65 11.34 -7.37
CA ILE A 67 2.53 12.34 -6.29
C ILE A 67 3.88 12.97 -5.91
N GLU A 68 4.93 12.73 -6.69
CA GLU A 68 6.28 13.24 -6.46
C GLU A 68 6.85 12.86 -5.07
N LEU A 69 6.54 11.65 -4.61
CA LEU A 69 7.08 11.10 -3.37
C LEU A 69 8.48 10.54 -3.61
N GLN A 70 9.45 10.95 -2.80
CA GLN A 70 10.81 10.44 -2.90
C GLN A 70 10.83 8.92 -2.63
N ASN A 71 11.60 8.17 -3.43
CA ASN A 71 11.70 6.72 -3.32
C ASN A 71 12.08 6.24 -1.91
N ILE A 72 13.08 6.88 -1.28
CA ILE A 72 13.52 6.53 0.08
C ILE A 72 12.37 6.70 1.09
N HIS A 73 11.57 7.75 0.92
CA HIS A 73 10.44 8.02 1.80
C HIS A 73 9.29 7.04 1.57
N ALA A 74 8.97 6.75 0.30
CA ALA A 74 8.01 5.72 -0.09
C ALA A 74 8.39 4.36 0.50
N THR A 75 9.66 3.95 0.35
CA THR A 75 10.19 2.70 0.94
C THR A 75 10.02 2.69 2.46
N ARG A 76 10.34 3.78 3.16
CA ARG A 76 10.15 3.86 4.62
C ARG A 76 8.69 3.66 5.02
N ILE A 77 7.74 4.26 4.30
CA ILE A 77 6.30 4.10 4.59
C ILE A 77 5.87 2.65 4.37
N VAL A 78 6.31 2.01 3.27
CA VAL A 78 6.01 0.60 2.99
C VAL A 78 6.59 -0.31 4.08
N SER A 79 7.87 -0.16 4.42
CA SER A 79 8.52 -0.96 5.46
C SER A 79 7.85 -0.79 6.81
N ALA A 80 7.48 0.44 7.18
CA ALA A 80 6.77 0.71 8.43
C ALA A 80 5.39 0.04 8.47
N ALA A 81 4.64 0.09 7.37
CA ALA A 81 3.34 -0.55 7.26
C ALA A 81 3.44 -2.08 7.37
N VAL A 82 4.40 -2.70 6.68
CA VAL A 82 4.67 -4.14 6.77
C VAL A 82 5.03 -4.53 8.20
N ALA A 83 5.99 -3.83 8.82
CA ALA A 83 6.41 -4.11 10.20
C ALA A 83 5.25 -4.00 11.20
N ALA A 84 4.42 -2.96 11.08
CA ALA A 84 3.24 -2.77 11.92
C ALA A 84 2.23 -3.91 11.75
N ARG A 85 1.96 -4.32 10.51
CA ARG A 85 1.02 -5.41 10.20
C ARG A 85 1.51 -6.75 10.71
N THR A 86 2.79 -7.08 10.48
CA THR A 86 3.41 -8.29 11.02
C THR A 86 3.30 -8.33 12.53
N ARG A 87 3.64 -7.24 13.24
CA ARG A 87 3.48 -7.16 14.70
C ARG A 87 2.03 -7.38 15.13
N SER A 88 1.07 -6.74 14.46
CA SER A 88 -0.36 -6.90 14.76
C SER A 88 -0.80 -8.36 14.64
N TRP A 89 -0.42 -9.05 13.55
CA TRP A 89 -0.74 -10.46 13.36
C TRP A 89 -0.14 -11.36 14.43
N PHE A 90 1.13 -11.14 14.81
CA PHE A 90 1.73 -11.88 15.93
C PHE A 90 0.96 -11.68 17.23
N LEU A 91 0.56 -10.45 17.55
CA LEU A 91 -0.23 -10.17 18.75
C LEU A 91 -1.62 -10.82 18.71
N GLN A 92 -2.27 -10.84 17.55
CA GLN A 92 -3.57 -11.51 17.39
C GLN A 92 -3.47 -13.03 17.50
N ALA A 93 -2.47 -13.64 16.86
CA ALA A 93 -2.21 -15.07 16.96
C ALA A 93 -1.87 -15.48 18.39
N TRP A 94 -1.07 -14.68 19.09
CA TRP A 94 -0.74 -14.89 20.50
C TRP A 94 -1.99 -14.83 21.39
N LYS A 95 -2.84 -13.82 21.20
CA LYS A 95 -4.12 -13.70 21.91
C LYS A 95 -5.01 -14.92 21.66
N LEU A 96 -5.09 -15.38 20.42
CA LEU A 96 -5.88 -16.56 20.05
C LEU A 96 -5.36 -17.82 20.77
N ALA A 97 -4.03 -18.04 20.76
CA ALA A 97 -3.40 -19.17 21.43
C ALA A 97 -3.71 -19.19 22.94
N MET A 98 -3.64 -18.04 23.62
CA MET A 98 -3.98 -17.92 25.05
C MET A 98 -5.46 -18.16 25.37
N SER A 99 -6.37 -17.88 24.42
CA SER A 99 -7.81 -18.13 24.62
C SER A 99 -8.23 -19.58 24.41
N LEU A 100 -7.35 -20.39 23.81
CA LEU A 100 -7.54 -21.82 23.54
C LEU A 100 -6.85 -22.73 24.57
N THR A 101 -6.11 -22.15 25.53
CA THR A 101 -5.42 -22.82 26.65
C THR A 101 -6.12 -22.53 27.97
#